data_AF-A0A183G7W3-F1
#
_entry.id   AF-A0A183G7W3-F1
#
_cell.length_a   1.000
_cell.length_b   1.000
_cell.length_c   1.000
_cell.angle_alpha   90.00
_cell.angle_beta   90.00
_cell.angle_gamma   90.00
#
_symmetry.space_group_name_H-M   'P 1'
#
loop_
_entity.id
_entity.type
_entity.pdbx_description
1 polymer ?
#
loop_
_entity_poly.entity_id
_entity_poly.type
_entity_poly.pdbx_seq_one_letter_code
_entity_poly.pdbx_strand_id
1 'polypeptide(L)'
;MPPKREQKKDNDSLTGVIVVDSYDPRFAPLLQGKPWCLYPICNVPLINHTLSWIARTEVKKLLLVVSEKNLQSIEDVESERRANKDNVMTLIYSDLNTPRNAVIGVEKQSKKLTIYHRQEDPTQLDIDKPQFLADAVIRRDVVDSGIAICSLNISAQFSDNFDFQHRDDVIREILVNEEILHQNIHVEVLPSSEAALCVTDYDSLLLISNLLMERWFHPLVLDRMVFDQGWRYSALSGNVYVAVGEQDSGRLAPLRGAPKHAHNSAIGQGCDIDDTATISCSSIGRGAKIGRNARIFNCFVGENCVIGANCHIEEAVLGSGTRIPDGVHLQKQSVISAEVAYPADLEVAPIAAVCSSAPHEDYEEVIKCEPVKDWKIVSRTGCLNFYES
;
A
#
# COMPACT_ATOMS: atom_id res chain seq x y z
N MET A 1 27.40 49.49 27.86
CA MET A 1 27.25 48.54 26.74
C MET A 1 25.79 48.48 26.34
N PRO A 2 25.43 48.37 25.05
CA PRO A 2 24.11 47.93 24.65
C PRO A 2 23.90 46.45 25.05
N PRO A 3 22.65 45.97 25.20
CA PRO A 3 22.38 44.56 25.49
C PRO A 3 22.86 43.68 24.32
N LYS A 4 23.31 42.45 24.63
CA LYS A 4 23.55 41.43 23.60
C LYS A 4 22.23 41.16 22.88
N ARG A 5 22.25 41.08 21.54
CA ARG A 5 21.18 40.42 20.79
C ARG A 5 21.08 38.98 21.30
N GLU A 6 19.89 38.58 21.73
CA GLU A 6 19.56 37.17 21.80
C GLU A 6 19.70 36.59 20.39
N GLN A 7 20.52 35.56 20.24
CA GLN A 7 20.45 34.72 19.06
C GLN A 7 19.11 34.00 19.15
N LYS A 8 18.22 34.25 18.19
CA LYS A 8 17.17 33.28 17.92
C LYS A 8 17.87 31.95 17.70
N LYS A 9 17.48 30.92 18.45
CA LYS A 9 17.66 29.56 17.95
C LYS A 9 16.94 29.52 16.59
N ASP A 10 17.65 29.12 15.54
CA ASP A 10 16.94 28.61 14.39
C ASP A 10 16.11 27.42 14.90
N ASN A 11 14.81 27.48 14.67
CA ASN A 11 13.89 26.47 15.16
C ASN A 11 14.10 25.26 14.25
N ASP A 12 14.74 24.21 14.77
CA ASP A 12 15.13 23.05 13.96
C ASP A 12 13.91 22.53 13.18
N SER A 13 14.04 22.60 11.87
CA SER A 13 13.09 22.04 10.92
C SER A 13 13.68 20.68 10.51
N LEU A 14 13.27 19.56 11.14
CA LEU A 14 13.96 18.25 11.03
C LEU A 14 13.48 17.40 9.83
N THR A 15 14.15 17.48 8.69
CA THR A 15 14.17 16.52 7.54
C THR A 15 13.13 15.39 7.46
N GLY A 16 12.16 15.48 6.54
CA GLY A 16 11.27 14.37 6.15
C GLY A 16 11.89 13.42 5.14
N VAL A 17 11.60 12.11 5.26
CA VAL A 17 12.15 11.05 4.38
C VAL A 17 11.04 10.06 3.99
N ILE A 18 10.96 9.71 2.70
CA ILE A 18 10.22 8.54 2.21
C ILE A 18 11.22 7.64 1.47
N VAL A 19 11.24 6.35 1.81
CA VAL A 19 11.83 5.33 0.94
C VAL A 19 10.77 4.94 -0.08
N VAL A 20 11.02 5.32 -1.34
CA VAL A 20 10.01 5.31 -2.41
C VAL A 20 10.02 3.99 -3.18
N ASP A 21 11.17 3.34 -3.26
CA ASP A 21 11.31 2.00 -3.81
C ASP A 21 11.28 0.93 -2.71
N SER A 22 10.51 -0.13 -2.98
CA SER A 22 10.54 -1.36 -2.19
C SER A 22 11.17 -2.45 -3.05
N TYR A 23 12.28 -3.01 -2.60
CA TYR A 23 12.99 -4.13 -3.26
C TYR A 23 12.31 -5.49 -3.00
N ASP A 24 11.02 -5.48 -2.69
CA ASP A 24 10.29 -6.63 -2.17
C ASP A 24 9.64 -7.46 -3.29
N PRO A 25 9.92 -8.77 -3.40
CA PRO A 25 9.38 -9.62 -4.46
C PRO A 25 7.86 -9.84 -4.39
N ARG A 26 7.19 -9.50 -3.28
CA ARG A 26 5.75 -9.79 -3.09
C ARG A 26 4.83 -9.18 -4.16
N PHE A 27 5.24 -8.09 -4.82
CA PHE A 27 4.49 -7.47 -5.91
C PHE A 27 4.97 -7.84 -7.32
N ALA A 28 5.95 -8.74 -7.48
CA ALA A 28 6.14 -9.47 -8.74
C ALA A 28 5.02 -10.51 -8.85
N PRO A 29 4.16 -10.47 -9.89
CA PRO A 29 4.44 -10.01 -11.25
C PRO A 29 3.75 -8.70 -11.68
N LEU A 30 3.11 -7.97 -10.77
CA LEU A 30 2.29 -6.79 -11.07
C LEU A 30 3.11 -5.57 -11.54
N LEU A 31 4.34 -5.42 -11.04
CA LEU A 31 5.12 -4.18 -11.15
C LEU A 31 5.66 -3.85 -12.56
N GLN A 32 6.07 -4.86 -13.35
CA GLN A 32 6.58 -4.73 -14.74
C GLN A 32 7.41 -3.45 -15.04
N GLY A 33 8.42 -3.15 -14.20
CA GLY A 33 9.33 -2.03 -14.42
C GLY A 33 8.80 -0.64 -13.99
N LYS A 34 7.65 -0.56 -13.30
CA LYS A 34 7.23 0.64 -12.56
C LYS A 34 7.48 0.46 -11.05
N PRO A 35 7.91 1.51 -10.33
CA PRO A 35 8.05 1.45 -8.87
C PRO A 35 6.68 1.35 -8.19
N TRP A 36 6.62 0.59 -7.08
CA TRP A 36 5.39 0.30 -6.33
C TRP A 36 4.65 1.57 -5.86
N CYS A 37 5.39 2.61 -5.50
CA CYS A 37 4.86 3.91 -5.09
C CYS A 37 3.99 4.61 -6.14
N LEU A 38 4.17 4.31 -7.43
CA LEU A 38 3.36 4.86 -8.52
C LEU A 38 2.15 3.99 -8.86
N TYR A 39 2.04 2.80 -8.26
CA TYR A 39 0.90 1.92 -8.48
C TYR A 39 -0.38 2.56 -7.90
N PRO A 40 -1.47 2.66 -8.67
CA PRO A 40 -2.66 3.37 -8.22
C PRO A 40 -3.48 2.53 -7.23
N ILE A 41 -3.95 3.16 -6.17
CA ILE A 41 -5.00 2.66 -5.28
C ILE A 41 -6.21 3.57 -5.45
N CYS A 42 -7.39 3.00 -5.78
CA CYS A 42 -8.58 3.77 -6.16
C CYS A 42 -8.27 4.82 -7.25
N ASN A 43 -7.52 4.43 -8.28
CA ASN A 43 -7.03 5.28 -9.39
C ASN A 43 -6.10 6.45 -8.98
N VAL A 44 -5.50 6.41 -7.79
CA VAL A 44 -4.58 7.43 -7.28
C VAL A 44 -3.25 6.76 -6.89
N PRO A 45 -2.10 7.15 -7.48
CA PRO A 45 -0.77 6.59 -7.13
C PRO A 45 -0.52 6.54 -5.62
N LEU A 46 0.01 5.43 -5.10
CA LEU A 46 0.23 5.21 -3.67
C LEU A 46 0.97 6.39 -2.99
N ILE A 47 2.01 6.91 -3.63
CA ILE A 47 2.79 8.06 -3.15
C ILE A 47 1.94 9.31 -2.92
N ASN A 48 0.88 9.53 -3.71
CA ASN A 48 0.02 10.70 -3.58
C ASN A 48 -0.86 10.67 -2.31
N HIS A 49 -1.17 9.48 -1.78
CA HIS A 49 -1.81 9.35 -0.47
C HIS A 49 -0.85 9.75 0.65
N THR A 50 0.38 9.22 0.62
CA THR A 50 1.44 9.55 1.60
C THR A 50 1.79 11.04 1.57
N LEU A 51 1.97 11.63 0.39
CA LEU A 51 2.20 13.07 0.21
C LEU A 51 1.03 13.91 0.75
N SER A 52 -0.22 13.47 0.51
CA SER A 52 -1.42 14.17 0.99
C SER A 52 -1.62 14.07 2.50
N TRP A 53 -1.10 13.03 3.15
CA TRP A 53 -1.00 12.93 4.61
C TRP A 53 0.09 13.89 5.13
N ILE A 54 1.31 13.77 4.61
CA ILE A 54 2.48 14.56 5.02
C ILE A 54 2.21 16.07 4.92
N ALA A 55 1.57 16.54 3.83
CA ALA A 55 1.22 17.95 3.64
C ALA A 55 0.21 18.52 4.67
N ARG A 56 -0.37 17.68 5.54
CA ARG A 56 -1.24 18.10 6.68
C ARG A 56 -0.51 18.11 8.02
N THR A 57 0.71 17.60 8.07
CA THR A 57 1.52 17.53 9.28
C THR A 57 2.41 18.77 9.43
N GLU A 58 3.26 18.81 10.46
CA GLU A 58 4.30 19.82 10.51
C GLU A 58 5.45 19.56 9.51
N VAL A 59 5.56 18.36 8.93
CA VAL A 59 6.40 18.07 7.73
C VAL A 59 5.86 18.79 6.49
N LYS A 60 6.74 19.33 5.63
CA LYS A 60 6.39 19.67 4.22
C LYS A 60 7.44 19.26 3.18
N LYS A 61 8.62 18.83 3.62
CA LYS A 61 9.75 18.41 2.77
C LYS A 61 9.79 16.91 2.78
N LEU A 62 10.16 16.37 1.63
CA LEU A 62 10.75 15.06 1.53
C LEU A 62 12.18 15.13 1.03
N LEU A 63 12.97 14.21 1.55
CA LEU A 63 13.93 13.46 0.78
C LEU A 63 13.20 12.22 0.26
N LEU A 64 12.97 12.17 -1.05
CA LEU A 64 12.50 10.97 -1.72
C LEU A 64 13.73 10.10 -2.01
N VAL A 65 13.82 8.92 -1.40
CA VAL A 65 14.92 7.98 -1.62
C VAL A 65 14.47 7.00 -2.70
N VAL A 66 15.16 7.03 -3.84
CA VAL A 66 14.80 6.36 -5.09
C VAL A 66 16.04 5.65 -5.65
N SER A 67 15.86 4.48 -6.25
CA SER A 67 16.89 3.74 -6.98
C SER A 67 17.16 4.40 -8.34
N GLU A 68 18.41 4.39 -8.82
CA GLU A 68 18.76 5.01 -10.12
C GLU A 68 17.93 4.45 -11.29
N LYS A 69 17.52 3.16 -11.20
CA LYS A 69 16.61 2.52 -12.18
C LYS A 69 15.26 3.23 -12.33
N ASN A 70 14.74 3.83 -11.26
CA ASN A 70 13.38 4.38 -11.18
C ASN A 70 13.34 5.92 -11.13
N LEU A 71 14.50 6.58 -10.99
CA LEU A 71 14.65 8.03 -10.85
C LEU A 71 13.78 8.82 -11.85
N GLN A 72 13.89 8.52 -13.14
CA GLN A 72 13.18 9.24 -14.20
C GLN A 72 11.64 9.12 -14.13
N SER A 73 11.10 8.08 -13.48
CA SER A 73 9.64 7.97 -13.25
C SER A 73 9.15 8.81 -12.06
N ILE A 74 10.07 9.33 -11.23
CA ILE A 74 9.78 10.06 -10.01
C ILE A 74 10.26 11.53 -10.10
N GLU A 75 11.18 11.86 -11.02
CA GLU A 75 11.48 13.23 -11.44
C GLU A 75 10.21 13.98 -11.90
N ASP A 76 9.32 13.30 -12.64
CA ASP A 76 8.00 13.84 -13.02
C ASP A 76 7.17 14.25 -11.77
N VAL A 77 7.13 13.40 -10.75
CA VAL A 77 6.39 13.65 -9.49
C VAL A 77 7.06 14.73 -8.62
N GLU A 78 8.39 14.86 -8.67
CA GLU A 78 9.08 15.98 -8.02
C GLU A 78 8.76 17.31 -8.70
N SER A 79 8.62 17.30 -10.04
CA SER A 79 8.38 18.51 -10.84
C SER A 79 7.05 19.21 -10.48
N GLU A 80 6.01 18.43 -10.17
CA GLU A 80 4.66 18.95 -9.85
C GLU A 80 4.57 19.59 -8.45
N ARG A 81 5.43 19.21 -7.49
CA ARG A 81 5.15 19.38 -6.04
C ARG A 81 6.20 20.15 -5.21
N ARG A 82 6.95 21.06 -5.83
CA ARG A 82 7.98 21.89 -5.15
C ARG A 82 7.40 22.97 -4.22
N ALA A 83 7.00 22.60 -2.99
CA ALA A 83 6.60 23.53 -1.93
C ALA A 83 6.98 23.13 -0.47
N ASN A 84 8.19 23.50 -0.03
CA ASN A 84 8.62 23.74 1.38
C ASN A 84 9.11 22.53 2.26
N LYS A 85 9.23 22.72 3.61
CA LYS A 85 9.89 21.84 4.62
C LYS A 85 9.30 21.89 6.07
N ASP A 86 9.61 21.11 7.14
CA ASP A 86 10.41 19.89 7.55
C ASP A 86 9.71 19.31 8.87
N ASN A 87 10.14 18.22 9.55
CA ASN A 87 9.42 17.52 10.66
C ASN A 87 9.77 17.91 12.13
N VAL A 88 9.07 17.22 13.07
CA VAL A 88 9.68 16.41 14.17
C VAL A 88 8.97 15.02 14.25
N MET A 89 9.43 14.03 15.06
CA MET A 89 9.44 12.59 14.65
C MET A 89 8.97 11.51 15.69
N THR A 90 8.20 10.46 15.27
CA THR A 90 7.58 9.34 16.09
C THR A 90 7.40 7.98 15.33
N LEU A 91 7.60 6.78 15.94
CA LEU A 91 7.17 5.45 15.40
C LEU A 91 5.69 5.14 15.73
N ILE A 92 4.85 4.83 14.73
CA ILE A 92 3.38 4.74 14.87
C ILE A 92 2.81 3.35 14.49
N TYR A 93 1.87 2.83 15.29
CA TYR A 93 1.10 1.61 15.04
C TYR A 93 -0.41 1.86 15.12
N SER A 94 -1.23 1.04 14.45
CA SER A 94 -2.71 1.15 14.43
C SER A 94 -3.40 -0.01 15.13
N ASP A 95 -4.48 0.27 15.87
CA ASP A 95 -5.25 -0.71 16.63
C ASP A 95 -6.40 -1.34 15.79
N LEU A 96 -6.04 -2.11 14.75
CA LEU A 96 -7.02 -2.76 13.86
C LEU A 96 -7.52 -4.12 14.36
N ASN A 97 -7.13 -4.56 15.57
CA ASN A 97 -7.58 -5.80 16.23
C ASN A 97 -7.43 -7.06 15.36
N THR A 98 -6.38 -7.13 14.53
CA THR A 98 -6.12 -8.25 13.61
C THR A 98 -4.75 -8.89 13.86
N PRO A 99 -4.65 -10.24 13.85
CA PRO A 99 -3.43 -10.97 14.21
C PRO A 99 -2.33 -10.96 13.14
N ARG A 100 -2.29 -9.94 12.27
CA ARG A 100 -1.51 -9.90 11.02
C ARG A 100 -0.03 -9.51 11.18
N ASN A 101 0.51 -9.43 12.39
CA ASN A 101 1.74 -8.66 12.67
C ASN A 101 2.73 -9.32 13.63
N ALA A 102 3.94 -8.74 13.64
CA ALA A 102 4.97 -9.02 14.63
C ALA A 102 4.45 -8.91 16.07
N VAL A 103 4.89 -9.81 16.95
CA VAL A 103 4.57 -9.74 18.38
C VAL A 103 5.42 -8.64 19.00
N ILE A 104 4.78 -7.72 19.73
CA ILE A 104 5.49 -6.65 20.43
C ILE A 104 5.19 -6.66 21.92
N GLY A 105 6.19 -6.37 22.74
CA GLY A 105 6.07 -6.13 24.18
C GLY A 105 6.25 -4.65 24.45
N VAL A 106 5.28 -4.01 25.12
CA VAL A 106 5.32 -2.56 25.39
C VAL A 106 5.09 -2.30 26.88
N GLU A 107 5.98 -1.55 27.53
CA GLU A 107 5.85 -1.15 28.93
C GLU A 107 4.74 -0.10 29.11
N LYS A 108 3.80 -0.34 30.04
CA LYS A 108 2.56 0.47 30.17
C LYS A 108 2.79 1.95 30.47
N GLN A 109 3.84 2.30 31.20
CA GLN A 109 4.06 3.68 31.69
C GLN A 109 4.92 4.53 30.74
N SER A 110 5.93 3.92 30.11
CA SER A 110 6.91 4.59 29.24
C SER A 110 6.59 4.46 27.75
N LYS A 111 5.67 3.55 27.38
CA LYS A 111 5.46 3.06 26.01
C LYS A 111 6.74 2.54 25.33
N LYS A 112 7.76 2.17 26.11
CA LYS A 112 8.99 1.57 25.61
C LYS A 112 8.71 0.18 25.03
N LEU A 113 9.27 -0.09 23.85
CA LEU A 113 9.34 -1.41 23.24
C LEU A 113 10.36 -2.26 24.00
N THR A 114 9.95 -3.41 24.51
CA THR A 114 10.80 -4.36 25.28
C THR A 114 10.94 -5.71 24.61
N ILE A 115 10.05 -6.05 23.68
CA ILE A 115 10.07 -7.30 22.90
C ILE A 115 9.65 -6.94 21.46
N TYR A 116 10.33 -7.49 20.46
CA TYR A 116 9.93 -7.39 19.05
C TYR A 116 10.24 -8.71 18.33
N HIS A 117 9.21 -9.37 17.80
CA HIS A 117 9.35 -10.64 17.09
C HIS A 117 8.50 -10.65 15.82
N ARG A 118 9.14 -10.33 14.68
CA ARG A 118 8.56 -10.48 13.33
C ARG A 118 8.58 -11.96 12.94
N GLN A 119 7.42 -12.50 12.56
CA GLN A 119 7.21 -13.95 12.37
C GLN A 119 8.11 -14.55 11.28
N GLU A 120 8.83 -15.61 11.68
CA GLU A 120 9.37 -16.63 10.77
C GLU A 120 8.75 -18.02 11.10
N ASP A 121 8.38 -18.27 12.36
CA ASP A 121 7.50 -19.37 12.79
C ASP A 121 6.40 -18.83 13.75
N PRO A 122 5.10 -19.14 13.55
CA PRO A 122 4.03 -18.65 14.43
C PRO A 122 3.86 -19.46 15.73
N THR A 123 4.45 -20.65 15.83
CA THR A 123 4.12 -21.68 16.84
C THR A 123 4.88 -21.55 18.16
N GLN A 124 6.05 -20.92 18.16
CA GLN A 124 6.88 -20.70 19.34
C GLN A 124 7.28 -19.22 19.43
N LEU A 125 7.59 -18.76 20.65
CA LEU A 125 7.92 -17.36 20.93
C LEU A 125 8.83 -17.33 22.15
N ASP A 126 10.14 -17.41 21.90
CA ASP A 126 11.15 -17.28 22.95
C ASP A 126 11.27 -15.81 23.39
N ILE A 127 11.16 -15.60 24.70
CA ILE A 127 11.20 -14.28 25.36
C ILE A 127 12.11 -14.40 26.58
N ASP A 128 13.06 -13.48 26.71
CA ASP A 128 14.04 -13.52 27.78
C ASP A 128 13.43 -13.11 29.13
N LYS A 129 13.76 -13.87 30.18
CA LYS A 129 13.17 -13.69 31.52
C LYS A 129 13.23 -12.26 32.08
N PRO A 130 14.29 -11.45 31.86
CA PRO A 130 14.32 -10.05 32.28
C PRO A 130 13.21 -9.17 31.68
N GLN A 131 12.71 -9.48 30.46
CA GLN A 131 11.66 -8.70 29.79
C GLN A 131 10.31 -8.77 30.53
N PHE A 132 10.11 -9.78 31.38
CA PHE A 132 8.95 -9.92 32.27
C PHE A 132 9.13 -9.24 33.66
N LEU A 133 10.27 -8.61 33.93
CA LEU A 133 10.49 -7.85 35.18
C LEU A 133 9.97 -6.41 35.11
N ALA A 134 9.77 -5.88 33.89
CA ALA A 134 9.05 -4.63 33.64
C ALA A 134 7.53 -4.89 33.57
N ASP A 135 6.71 -3.84 33.75
CA ASP A 135 5.25 -3.95 33.59
C ASP A 135 4.83 -3.92 32.11
N ALA A 136 5.30 -4.92 31.36
CA ALA A 136 5.14 -5.06 29.92
C ALA A 136 3.83 -5.75 29.53
N VAL A 137 3.20 -5.26 28.46
CA VAL A 137 2.04 -5.87 27.81
C VAL A 137 2.48 -6.43 26.46
N ILE A 138 2.29 -7.74 26.28
CA ILE A 138 2.47 -8.39 24.99
C ILE A 138 1.23 -8.14 24.14
N ARG A 139 1.41 -7.53 22.96
CA ARG A 139 0.38 -7.22 21.97
C ARG A 139 0.60 -8.00 20.67
N ARG A 140 -0.51 -8.40 20.05
CA ARG A 140 -0.59 -9.17 18.79
C ARG A 140 -1.74 -8.70 17.89
N ASP A 141 -2.37 -7.60 18.29
CA ASP A 141 -3.62 -7.01 17.85
C ASP A 141 -3.41 -5.65 17.13
N VAL A 142 -2.19 -5.12 17.22
CA VAL A 142 -1.72 -3.89 16.55
C VAL A 142 -1.15 -4.17 15.17
N VAL A 143 -1.13 -3.14 14.32
CA VAL A 143 -0.63 -3.19 12.95
C VAL A 143 0.46 -2.15 12.74
N ASP A 144 1.57 -2.55 12.11
CA ASP A 144 2.63 -1.61 11.68
C ASP A 144 2.08 -0.69 10.60
N SER A 145 2.07 0.62 10.87
CA SER A 145 1.58 1.61 9.91
C SER A 145 2.58 1.89 8.78
N GLY A 146 3.81 1.37 8.88
CA GLY A 146 4.95 1.75 8.03
C GLY A 146 5.53 3.13 8.36
N ILE A 147 4.83 3.93 9.18
CA ILE A 147 5.26 5.25 9.64
C ILE A 147 6.27 5.06 10.78
N ALA A 148 7.47 4.63 10.37
CA ALA A 148 8.68 4.72 11.17
C ALA A 148 9.31 6.09 10.96
N ILE A 149 9.34 6.92 11.99
CA ILE A 149 9.88 8.27 11.91
C ILE A 149 10.68 8.47 13.23
N CYS A 150 12.00 8.56 13.13
CA CYS A 150 13.02 8.28 14.18
C CYS A 150 13.96 9.47 14.50
N SER A 151 15.07 9.25 15.22
CA SER A 151 16.15 10.25 15.43
C SER A 151 17.37 9.99 14.52
N LEU A 152 18.28 10.98 14.41
CA LEU A 152 19.50 10.89 13.58
C LEU A 152 20.42 9.71 13.93
N ASN A 153 20.41 9.24 15.18
CA ASN A 153 21.24 8.10 15.60
C ASN A 153 20.91 6.82 14.81
N ILE A 154 19.68 6.65 14.34
CA ILE A 154 19.30 5.51 13.49
C ILE A 154 20.03 5.53 12.13
N SER A 155 20.34 6.72 11.61
CA SER A 155 21.16 6.85 10.40
C SER A 155 22.63 6.51 10.64
N ALA A 156 23.11 6.58 11.89
CA ALA A 156 24.46 6.14 12.23
C ALA A 156 24.52 4.60 12.30
N GLN A 157 23.52 3.93 12.89
CA GLN A 157 23.46 2.46 12.90
C GLN A 157 23.55 1.87 11.48
N PHE A 158 22.77 2.39 10.52
CA PHE A 158 22.89 1.99 9.10
C PHE A 158 24.21 2.40 8.40
N SER A 159 25.03 3.25 9.02
CA SER A 159 26.35 3.64 8.49
C SER A 159 27.49 2.80 9.07
N ASP A 160 27.33 2.34 10.32
CA ASP A 160 28.32 1.53 11.05
C ASP A 160 28.10 0.02 10.82
N ASN A 161 26.84 -0.41 10.58
CA ASN A 161 26.44 -1.80 10.30
C ASN A 161 26.03 -1.99 8.83
N PHE A 162 26.98 -2.40 7.99
CA PHE A 162 26.79 -2.63 6.54
C PHE A 162 25.91 -3.83 6.19
N ASP A 163 25.57 -4.66 7.17
CA ASP A 163 24.76 -5.87 7.06
C ASP A 163 23.25 -5.64 7.27
N PHE A 164 22.85 -4.48 7.79
CA PHE A 164 21.44 -4.14 7.98
C PHE A 164 20.77 -3.75 6.65
N GLN A 165 19.70 -4.47 6.31
CA GLN A 165 18.95 -4.28 5.06
C GLN A 165 17.57 -3.64 5.32
N HIS A 166 17.00 -3.90 6.50
CA HIS A 166 15.65 -3.51 6.87
C HIS A 166 15.64 -2.73 8.18
N ARG A 167 14.60 -1.89 8.35
CA ARG A 167 14.31 -1.19 9.62
C ARG A 167 14.29 -2.15 10.82
N ASP A 168 13.82 -3.37 10.60
CA ASP A 168 13.61 -4.35 11.66
C ASP A 168 14.91 -4.98 12.16
N ASP A 169 16.00 -4.94 11.38
CA ASP A 169 17.34 -5.37 11.79
C ASP A 169 17.88 -4.42 12.89
N VAL A 170 17.74 -3.10 12.66
CA VAL A 170 18.07 -2.06 13.65
C VAL A 170 17.19 -2.15 14.90
N ILE A 171 15.91 -2.55 14.76
CA ILE A 171 15.03 -2.79 15.91
C ILE A 171 15.53 -3.98 16.74
N ARG A 172 15.92 -5.09 16.09
CA ARG A 172 16.51 -6.27 16.75
C ARG A 172 17.81 -5.89 17.47
N GLU A 173 18.74 -5.20 16.80
CA GLU A 173 20.03 -4.79 17.37
C GLU A 173 19.89 -3.89 18.61
N ILE A 174 19.08 -2.82 18.55
CA ILE A 174 18.92 -1.88 19.66
C ILE A 174 18.28 -2.55 20.89
N LEU A 175 17.41 -3.54 20.70
CA LEU A 175 16.80 -4.31 21.79
C LEU A 175 17.77 -5.34 22.40
N VAL A 176 18.67 -5.93 21.61
CA VAL A 176 19.68 -6.88 22.11
C VAL A 176 20.81 -6.15 22.85
N ASN A 177 21.30 -5.04 22.30
CA ASN A 177 22.47 -4.31 22.83
C ASN A 177 22.09 -3.03 23.60
N GLU A 178 20.90 -2.98 24.22
CA GLU A 178 20.38 -1.81 24.94
C GLU A 178 21.32 -1.31 26.04
N GLU A 179 21.93 -2.23 26.81
CA GLU A 179 22.87 -1.90 27.89
C GLU A 179 24.14 -1.20 27.40
N ILE A 180 24.53 -1.39 26.13
CA ILE A 180 25.75 -0.86 25.53
C ILE A 180 25.46 0.41 24.72
N LEU A 181 24.38 0.39 23.92
CA LEU A 181 24.00 1.49 23.05
C LEU A 181 23.30 2.62 23.80
N HIS A 182 22.69 2.34 24.96
CA HIS A 182 21.84 3.26 25.74
C HIS A 182 20.71 3.91 24.92
N GLN A 183 20.27 3.24 23.84
CA GLN A 183 19.19 3.67 22.95
C GLN A 183 17.90 2.94 23.31
N ASN A 184 16.77 3.63 23.23
CA ASN A 184 15.46 3.09 23.58
C ASN A 184 14.49 3.33 22.41
N ILE A 185 13.67 2.32 22.10
CA ILE A 185 12.59 2.42 21.10
C ILE A 185 11.27 2.57 21.85
N HIS A 186 10.38 3.44 21.37
CA HIS A 186 9.03 3.63 21.91
C HIS A 186 7.99 3.36 20.81
N VAL A 187 6.82 2.87 21.20
CA VAL A 187 5.69 2.58 20.31
C VAL A 187 4.48 3.39 20.72
N GLU A 188 4.01 4.27 19.84
CA GLU A 188 2.71 4.90 19.98
C GLU A 188 1.65 4.11 19.19
N VAL A 189 0.54 3.79 19.84
CA VAL A 189 -0.60 3.09 19.19
C VAL A 189 -1.74 4.08 19.05
N LEU A 190 -2.19 4.30 17.81
CA LEU A 190 -3.26 5.25 17.50
C LEU A 190 -4.58 4.87 18.22
N PRO A 191 -5.38 5.87 18.63
CA PRO A 191 -6.71 5.61 19.17
C PRO A 191 -7.61 5.01 18.09
N SER A 192 -8.61 4.21 18.48
CA SER A 192 -9.54 3.50 17.56
C SER A 192 -10.42 4.41 16.68
N SER A 193 -10.26 5.74 16.79
CA SER A 193 -10.85 6.75 15.90
C SER A 193 -9.96 7.13 14.70
N GLU A 194 -8.73 6.65 14.67
CA GLU A 194 -7.71 6.96 13.67
C GLU A 194 -7.14 5.67 13.06
N ALA A 195 -6.73 5.73 11.79
CA ALA A 195 -6.19 4.59 11.07
C ALA A 195 -4.98 4.99 10.22
N ALA A 196 -3.92 4.19 10.29
CA ALA A 196 -2.74 4.28 9.43
C ALA A 196 -2.25 2.87 9.06
N LEU A 197 -2.05 2.59 7.78
CA LEU A 197 -1.76 1.25 7.27
C LEU A 197 -0.72 1.32 6.15
N CYS A 198 0.29 0.45 6.20
CA CYS A 198 1.20 0.24 5.09
C CYS A 198 0.66 -0.83 4.14
N VAL A 199 1.02 -0.76 2.86
CA VAL A 199 0.61 -1.76 1.85
C VAL A 199 1.79 -2.66 1.53
N THR A 200 1.68 -3.92 1.94
CA THR A 200 2.78 -4.89 2.02
C THR A 200 2.58 -6.12 1.12
N ASP A 201 1.37 -6.33 0.62
CA ASP A 201 0.93 -7.51 -0.14
C ASP A 201 -0.41 -7.21 -0.84
N TYR A 202 -0.93 -8.16 -1.61
CA TYR A 202 -2.20 -8.00 -2.32
C TYR A 202 -3.42 -7.94 -1.37
N ASP A 203 -3.37 -8.62 -0.22
CA ASP A 203 -4.42 -8.57 0.80
C ASP A 203 -4.55 -7.17 1.44
N SER A 204 -3.42 -6.54 1.78
CA SER A 204 -3.38 -5.16 2.28
C SER A 204 -3.73 -4.14 1.20
N LEU A 205 -3.44 -4.41 -0.08
CA LEU A 205 -3.88 -3.58 -1.22
C LEU A 205 -5.41 -3.57 -1.35
N LEU A 206 -6.07 -4.73 -1.30
CA LEU A 206 -7.53 -4.82 -1.34
C LEU A 206 -8.16 -4.22 -0.07
N LEU A 207 -7.59 -4.51 1.11
CA LEU A 207 -8.06 -3.95 2.38
C LEU A 207 -7.98 -2.42 2.41
N ILE A 208 -6.83 -1.81 2.07
CA ILE A 208 -6.68 -0.35 2.11
C ILE A 208 -7.58 0.34 1.07
N SER A 209 -7.81 -0.29 -0.09
CA SER A 209 -8.77 0.19 -1.09
C SER A 209 -10.18 0.28 -0.51
N ASN A 210 -10.66 -0.76 0.17
CA ASN A 210 -11.96 -0.77 0.82
C ASN A 210 -12.05 0.25 1.98
N LEU A 211 -11.06 0.27 2.88
CA LEU A 211 -11.03 1.22 4.00
C LEU A 211 -11.03 2.69 3.52
N LEU A 212 -10.39 2.98 2.39
CA LEU A 212 -10.38 4.30 1.76
C LEU A 212 -11.74 4.67 1.13
N MET A 213 -12.43 3.72 0.50
CA MET A 213 -13.79 3.92 -0.02
C MET A 213 -14.83 4.08 1.11
N GLU A 214 -14.64 3.36 2.23
CA GLU A 214 -15.40 3.45 3.48
C GLU A 214 -15.07 4.69 4.33
N ARG A 215 -14.06 5.48 3.92
CA ARG A 215 -13.69 6.78 4.51
C ARG A 215 -12.99 6.70 5.87
N TRP A 216 -12.46 5.55 6.27
CA TRP A 216 -11.74 5.38 7.55
C TRP A 216 -10.56 6.34 7.73
N PHE A 217 -9.88 6.70 6.64
CA PHE A 217 -8.74 7.63 6.65
C PHE A 217 -9.13 9.13 6.68
N HIS A 218 -10.39 9.48 7.00
CA HIS A 218 -10.84 10.89 7.03
C HIS A 218 -9.93 11.79 7.89
N PRO A 219 -9.39 12.90 7.34
CA PRO A 219 -9.88 13.66 6.18
C PRO A 219 -9.25 13.29 4.82
N LEU A 220 -8.44 12.23 4.73
CA LEU A 220 -7.89 11.69 3.49
C LEU A 220 -8.92 10.77 2.81
N VAL A 221 -9.83 11.37 2.06
CA VAL A 221 -10.92 10.67 1.37
C VAL A 221 -10.96 11.08 -0.10
N LEU A 222 -11.36 10.15 -0.97
CA LEU A 222 -11.28 10.27 -2.44
C LEU A 222 -11.94 11.55 -2.99
N ASP A 223 -13.08 11.95 -2.44
CA ASP A 223 -13.85 13.16 -2.78
C ASP A 223 -13.20 14.48 -2.34
N ARG A 224 -12.14 14.43 -1.53
CA ARG A 224 -11.41 15.61 -1.02
C ARG A 224 -9.93 15.64 -1.40
N MET A 225 -9.46 14.63 -2.12
CA MET A 225 -8.12 14.67 -2.72
C MET A 225 -8.14 15.59 -3.94
N VAL A 226 -7.09 16.40 -4.06
CA VAL A 226 -6.87 17.29 -5.22
C VAL A 226 -5.78 16.66 -6.07
N PHE A 227 -6.08 16.47 -7.34
CA PHE A 227 -5.17 15.88 -8.33
C PHE A 227 -4.84 16.93 -9.38
N ASP A 228 -3.56 17.09 -9.68
CA ASP A 228 -3.06 18.08 -10.64
C ASP A 228 -3.48 17.77 -12.09
N GLN A 229 -3.92 16.53 -12.36
CA GLN A 229 -4.39 16.03 -13.66
C GLN A 229 -5.80 16.50 -14.10
N GLY A 230 -6.39 17.51 -13.48
CA GLY A 230 -7.66 18.11 -13.94
C GLY A 230 -8.89 17.19 -13.85
N TRP A 231 -8.90 16.24 -12.92
CA TRP A 231 -10.04 15.39 -12.60
C TRP A 231 -10.22 15.24 -11.08
N ARG A 232 -11.43 14.87 -10.62
CA ARG A 232 -11.79 14.69 -9.20
C ARG A 232 -12.82 13.58 -9.04
N TYR A 233 -12.99 13.06 -7.83
CA TYR A 233 -14.06 12.10 -7.54
C TYR A 233 -15.38 12.80 -7.17
N SER A 234 -16.47 12.38 -7.81
CA SER A 234 -17.84 12.61 -7.35
C SER A 234 -18.27 11.42 -6.49
N ALA A 235 -18.68 11.67 -5.24
CA ALA A 235 -19.19 10.65 -4.33
C ALA A 235 -20.71 10.52 -4.43
N LEU A 236 -21.19 9.27 -4.55
CA LEU A 236 -22.59 8.88 -4.64
C LEU A 236 -23.00 8.04 -3.42
N SER A 237 -24.30 7.79 -3.28
CA SER A 237 -24.85 6.92 -2.24
C SER A 237 -24.24 5.51 -2.29
N GLY A 238 -23.94 4.93 -1.13
CA GLY A 238 -23.35 3.58 -1.04
C GLY A 238 -21.86 3.55 -1.38
N ASN A 239 -21.10 4.58 -1.01
CA ASN A 239 -19.64 4.66 -1.19
C ASN A 239 -19.17 4.41 -2.64
N VAL A 240 -19.97 4.83 -3.63
CA VAL A 240 -19.58 4.76 -5.05
C VAL A 240 -18.93 6.09 -5.45
N TYR A 241 -17.69 6.03 -5.93
CA TYR A 241 -16.90 7.18 -6.34
C TYR A 241 -16.68 7.12 -7.86
N VAL A 242 -17.04 8.19 -8.58
CA VAL A 242 -16.87 8.26 -10.05
C VAL A 242 -15.95 9.42 -10.40
N ALA A 243 -14.86 9.13 -11.12
CA ALA A 243 -13.89 10.14 -11.54
C ALA A 243 -14.44 10.99 -12.69
N VAL A 244 -14.58 12.30 -12.44
CA VAL A 244 -15.07 13.31 -13.39
C VAL A 244 -13.97 14.29 -13.76
N GLY A 245 -13.93 14.71 -15.03
CA GLY A 245 -13.05 15.80 -15.46
C GLY A 245 -13.55 17.16 -14.98
N GLU A 246 -12.66 18.15 -14.86
CA GLU A 246 -13.02 19.48 -14.33
C GLU A 246 -14.19 20.16 -15.07
N GLN A 247 -14.31 19.97 -16.39
CA GLN A 247 -15.39 20.57 -17.20
C GLN A 247 -16.80 20.03 -16.87
N ASP A 248 -16.89 18.86 -16.23
CA ASP A 248 -18.15 18.29 -15.76
C ASP A 248 -18.30 18.35 -14.23
N SER A 249 -17.30 18.86 -13.51
CA SER A 249 -17.38 19.09 -12.07
C SER A 249 -18.50 20.10 -11.74
N GLY A 250 -19.33 19.77 -10.75
CA GLY A 250 -20.48 20.60 -10.37
C GLY A 250 -21.71 20.52 -11.28
N ARG A 251 -21.69 19.77 -12.39
CA ARG A 251 -22.90 19.53 -13.19
C ARG A 251 -23.78 18.45 -12.56
N LEU A 252 -25.06 18.73 -12.40
CA LEU A 252 -26.11 17.73 -12.12
C LEU A 252 -26.45 16.86 -13.36
N ALA A 253 -25.45 16.58 -14.20
CA ALA A 253 -25.61 15.69 -15.34
C ALA A 253 -25.69 14.23 -14.86
N PRO A 254 -26.52 13.37 -15.46
CA PRO A 254 -26.44 11.94 -15.21
C PRO A 254 -25.05 11.45 -15.65
N LEU A 255 -24.28 10.93 -14.70
CA LEU A 255 -22.94 10.38 -14.93
C LEU A 255 -23.03 9.20 -15.89
N ARG A 256 -22.80 9.45 -17.19
CA ARG A 256 -22.74 8.40 -18.21
C ARG A 256 -21.56 7.48 -17.88
N GLY A 257 -21.84 6.21 -17.65
CA GLY A 257 -20.85 5.23 -17.17
C GLY A 257 -20.82 5.04 -15.64
N ALA A 258 -21.69 5.69 -14.86
CA ALA A 258 -21.89 5.31 -13.47
C ALA A 258 -22.68 3.97 -13.40
N PRO A 259 -22.09 2.88 -12.86
CA PRO A 259 -22.74 1.57 -12.80
C PRO A 259 -24.01 1.57 -11.93
N LYS A 260 -25.11 1.03 -12.48
CA LYS A 260 -26.41 0.91 -11.79
C LYS A 260 -26.38 -0.01 -10.58
N HIS A 261 -25.48 -1.00 -10.59
CA HIS A 261 -25.34 -2.01 -9.55
C HIS A 261 -23.94 -1.95 -8.94
N ALA A 262 -23.61 -0.81 -8.32
CA ALA A 262 -22.35 -0.61 -7.61
C ALA A 262 -22.54 -0.25 -6.14
N HIS A 263 -21.58 -0.68 -5.33
CA HIS A 263 -21.49 -0.43 -3.89
C HIS A 263 -20.01 -0.43 -3.46
N ASN A 264 -19.59 0.52 -2.63
CA ASN A 264 -18.22 0.62 -2.11
C ASN A 264 -17.15 0.45 -3.21
N SER A 265 -17.22 1.28 -4.26
CA SER A 265 -16.46 1.07 -5.50
C SER A 265 -15.98 2.38 -6.12
N ALA A 266 -14.74 2.40 -6.62
CA ALA A 266 -14.10 3.57 -7.21
C ALA A 266 -13.92 3.37 -8.73
N ILE A 267 -14.56 4.21 -9.55
CA ILE A 267 -14.63 4.09 -11.01
C ILE A 267 -13.80 5.19 -11.67
N GLY A 268 -12.81 4.79 -12.48
CA GLY A 268 -11.94 5.69 -13.21
C GLY A 268 -12.62 6.44 -14.36
N GLN A 269 -11.94 7.46 -14.90
CA GLN A 269 -12.48 8.26 -16.00
C GLN A 269 -12.63 7.42 -17.27
N GLY A 270 -13.73 7.60 -18.00
CA GLY A 270 -13.90 7.01 -19.34
C GLY A 270 -14.13 5.51 -19.38
N CYS A 271 -14.58 4.90 -18.28
CA CYS A 271 -14.98 3.50 -18.26
C CYS A 271 -16.25 3.25 -19.11
N ASP A 272 -16.34 2.05 -19.68
CA ASP A 272 -17.44 1.58 -20.52
C ASP A 272 -18.05 0.33 -19.85
N ILE A 273 -19.08 0.55 -19.04
CA ILE A 273 -19.64 -0.46 -18.12
C ILE A 273 -21.08 -0.74 -18.54
N ASP A 274 -21.40 -2.00 -18.89
CA ASP A 274 -22.76 -2.38 -19.25
C ASP A 274 -23.72 -2.26 -18.04
N ASP A 275 -24.95 -1.82 -18.30
CA ASP A 275 -26.02 -1.62 -17.33
C ASP A 275 -26.30 -2.85 -16.43
N THR A 276 -25.97 -4.06 -16.91
CA THR A 276 -26.20 -5.34 -16.21
C THR A 276 -25.00 -5.81 -15.37
N ALA A 277 -23.84 -5.14 -15.45
CA ALA A 277 -22.68 -5.49 -14.65
C ALA A 277 -22.88 -5.12 -13.17
N THR A 278 -22.41 -5.98 -12.26
CA THR A 278 -22.45 -5.76 -10.81
C THR A 278 -21.03 -5.65 -10.26
N ILE A 279 -20.77 -4.56 -9.53
CA ILE A 279 -19.44 -4.21 -9.02
C ILE A 279 -19.57 -3.93 -7.52
N SER A 280 -18.71 -4.50 -6.68
CA SER A 280 -18.76 -4.26 -5.23
C SER A 280 -17.39 -4.35 -4.58
N CYS A 281 -17.11 -3.48 -3.60
CA CYS A 281 -15.83 -3.45 -2.88
C CYS A 281 -14.61 -3.34 -3.83
N SER A 282 -14.74 -2.66 -4.97
CA SER A 282 -13.77 -2.79 -6.09
C SER A 282 -13.29 -1.47 -6.68
N SER A 283 -12.00 -1.42 -7.02
CA SER A 283 -11.36 -0.30 -7.74
C SER A 283 -11.27 -0.62 -9.23
N ILE A 284 -11.86 0.22 -10.08
CA ILE A 284 -11.91 0.06 -11.53
C ILE A 284 -11.09 1.16 -12.22
N GLY A 285 -10.08 0.72 -12.98
CA GLY A 285 -9.12 1.54 -13.72
C GLY A 285 -9.71 2.48 -14.75
N ARG A 286 -9.00 3.58 -15.02
CA ARG A 286 -9.30 4.50 -16.14
C ARG A 286 -9.45 3.74 -17.46
N GLY A 287 -10.46 4.06 -18.25
CA GLY A 287 -10.68 3.45 -19.57
C GLY A 287 -11.06 1.96 -19.57
N ALA A 288 -11.33 1.35 -18.41
CA ALA A 288 -11.70 -0.05 -18.33
C ALA A 288 -13.07 -0.34 -19.00
N LYS A 289 -13.22 -1.52 -19.57
CA LYS A 289 -14.45 -2.00 -20.23
C LYS A 289 -14.99 -3.23 -19.52
N ILE A 290 -16.28 -3.25 -19.20
CA ILE A 290 -16.92 -4.31 -18.41
C ILE A 290 -18.20 -4.78 -19.10
N GLY A 291 -18.21 -6.05 -19.51
CA GLY A 291 -19.29 -6.68 -20.27
C GLY A 291 -20.55 -7.01 -19.48
N ARG A 292 -21.57 -7.45 -20.22
CA ARG A 292 -22.90 -7.82 -19.70
C ARG A 292 -22.83 -8.87 -18.61
N ASN A 293 -23.66 -8.74 -17.58
CA ASN A 293 -23.76 -9.65 -16.44
C ASN A 293 -22.45 -9.93 -15.69
N ALA A 294 -21.36 -9.18 -15.95
CA ALA A 294 -20.09 -9.40 -15.25
C ALA A 294 -20.24 -9.12 -13.75
N ARG A 295 -19.64 -9.95 -12.91
CA ARG A 295 -19.69 -9.85 -11.44
C ARG A 295 -18.29 -9.69 -10.88
N ILE A 296 -18.02 -8.50 -10.34
CA ILE A 296 -16.71 -8.10 -9.83
C ILE A 296 -16.86 -7.77 -8.33
N PHE A 297 -16.23 -8.55 -7.46
CA PHE A 297 -16.32 -8.38 -6.00
C PHE A 297 -14.93 -8.37 -5.33
N ASN A 298 -14.68 -7.38 -4.47
CA ASN A 298 -13.40 -7.21 -3.77
C ASN A 298 -12.17 -7.26 -4.71
N CYS A 299 -12.23 -6.56 -5.85
CA CYS A 299 -11.22 -6.65 -6.90
C CYS A 299 -10.49 -5.32 -7.12
N PHE A 300 -9.22 -5.44 -7.50
CA PHE A 300 -8.48 -4.36 -8.13
C PHE A 300 -8.40 -4.60 -9.65
N VAL A 301 -8.84 -3.63 -10.45
CA VAL A 301 -8.78 -3.68 -11.92
C VAL A 301 -7.99 -2.48 -12.43
N GLY A 302 -6.87 -2.73 -13.10
CA GLY A 302 -5.98 -1.70 -13.65
C GLY A 302 -6.56 -0.94 -14.85
N GLU A 303 -5.82 0.05 -15.34
CA GLU A 303 -6.24 0.91 -16.45
C GLU A 303 -6.39 0.13 -17.76
N ASN A 304 -7.35 0.53 -18.60
CA ASN A 304 -7.62 -0.02 -19.93
C ASN A 304 -7.88 -1.55 -19.98
N CYS A 305 -8.20 -2.17 -18.84
CA CYS A 305 -8.60 -3.58 -18.81
C CYS A 305 -9.91 -3.81 -19.58
N VAL A 306 -10.07 -5.01 -20.15
CA VAL A 306 -11.31 -5.44 -20.82
C VAL A 306 -11.78 -6.73 -20.16
N ILE A 307 -12.94 -6.67 -19.51
CA ILE A 307 -13.60 -7.82 -18.88
C ILE A 307 -14.83 -8.18 -19.72
N GLY A 308 -14.89 -9.43 -20.18
CA GLY A 308 -15.94 -9.96 -21.03
C GLY A 308 -17.32 -10.07 -20.39
N ALA A 309 -18.28 -10.56 -21.17
CA ALA A 309 -19.64 -10.83 -20.72
C ALA A 309 -19.72 -12.12 -19.88
N ASN A 310 -20.57 -12.10 -18.86
CA ASN A 310 -20.87 -13.19 -17.92
C ASN A 310 -19.66 -13.66 -17.07
N CYS A 311 -18.55 -12.92 -17.07
CA CYS A 311 -17.39 -13.23 -16.23
C CYS A 311 -17.71 -13.10 -14.73
N HIS A 312 -17.08 -13.93 -13.92
CA HIS A 312 -17.08 -13.79 -12.46
C HIS A 312 -15.65 -13.63 -11.96
N ILE A 313 -15.41 -12.55 -11.22
CA ILE A 313 -14.10 -12.21 -10.65
C ILE A 313 -14.33 -11.82 -9.19
N GLU A 314 -13.60 -12.48 -8.29
CA GLU A 314 -13.71 -12.31 -6.84
C GLU A 314 -12.30 -12.27 -6.23
N GLU A 315 -12.03 -11.34 -5.32
CA GLU A 315 -10.75 -11.25 -4.57
C GLU A 315 -9.50 -11.25 -5.47
N ALA A 316 -9.56 -10.61 -6.64
CA ALA A 316 -8.52 -10.68 -7.67
C ALA A 316 -7.88 -9.32 -7.97
N VAL A 317 -6.63 -9.35 -8.47
CA VAL A 317 -5.86 -8.16 -8.85
C VAL A 317 -5.44 -8.28 -10.32
N LEU A 318 -5.98 -7.39 -11.16
CA LEU A 318 -5.71 -7.34 -12.60
C LEU A 318 -4.82 -6.14 -12.94
N GLY A 319 -3.64 -6.38 -13.50
CA GLY A 319 -2.76 -5.33 -14.00
C GLY A 319 -3.32 -4.60 -15.23
N SER A 320 -2.88 -3.38 -15.48
CA SER A 320 -3.36 -2.55 -16.59
C SER A 320 -3.24 -3.25 -17.95
N GLY A 321 -4.21 -3.03 -18.84
CA GLY A 321 -4.27 -3.65 -20.17
C GLY A 321 -4.73 -5.11 -20.21
N THR A 322 -5.01 -5.73 -19.05
CA THR A 322 -5.49 -7.13 -18.96
C THR A 322 -6.78 -7.35 -19.76
N ARG A 323 -6.90 -8.48 -20.45
CA ARG A 323 -8.08 -8.88 -21.23
C ARG A 323 -8.59 -10.22 -20.73
N ILE A 324 -9.79 -10.24 -20.14
CA ILE A 324 -10.51 -11.43 -19.70
C ILE A 324 -11.63 -11.71 -20.70
N PRO A 325 -11.64 -12.86 -21.41
CA PRO A 325 -12.69 -13.19 -22.37
C PRO A 325 -14.01 -13.59 -21.70
N ASP A 326 -15.09 -13.56 -22.48
CA ASP A 326 -16.45 -13.90 -22.06
C ASP A 326 -16.53 -15.27 -21.36
N GLY A 327 -17.32 -15.35 -20.28
CA GLY A 327 -17.60 -16.58 -19.53
C GLY A 327 -16.49 -17.07 -18.60
N VAL A 328 -15.37 -16.36 -18.47
CA VAL A 328 -14.30 -16.75 -17.53
C VAL A 328 -14.72 -16.54 -16.07
N HIS A 329 -14.46 -17.57 -15.26
CA HIS A 329 -14.56 -17.54 -13.80
C HIS A 329 -13.14 -17.58 -13.22
N LEU A 330 -12.66 -16.48 -12.64
CA LEU A 330 -11.36 -16.44 -11.97
C LEU A 330 -11.49 -16.95 -10.53
N GLN A 331 -10.49 -17.69 -10.06
CA GLN A 331 -10.44 -18.13 -8.67
C GLN A 331 -10.20 -16.94 -7.74
N LYS A 332 -10.66 -17.05 -6.49
CA LYS A 332 -10.27 -16.14 -5.41
C LYS A 332 -8.74 -16.02 -5.34
N GLN A 333 -8.25 -14.83 -5.00
CA GLN A 333 -6.83 -14.56 -4.79
C GLN A 333 -5.96 -14.77 -6.06
N SER A 334 -6.58 -14.67 -7.24
CA SER A 334 -5.87 -14.66 -8.54
C SER A 334 -5.20 -13.31 -8.79
N VAL A 335 -3.95 -13.33 -9.24
CA VAL A 335 -3.23 -12.13 -9.72
C VAL A 335 -2.96 -12.27 -11.22
N ILE A 336 -3.25 -11.25 -12.01
CA ILE A 336 -2.97 -11.25 -13.45
C ILE A 336 -2.10 -10.03 -13.74
N SER A 337 -0.92 -10.25 -14.34
CA SER A 337 0.02 -9.17 -14.64
C SER A 337 -0.51 -8.25 -15.74
N ALA A 338 0.09 -7.06 -15.87
CA ALA A 338 -0.28 -6.15 -16.94
C ALA A 338 -0.07 -6.77 -18.34
N GLU A 339 -0.89 -6.30 -19.28
CA GLU A 339 -0.98 -6.69 -20.70
C GLU A 339 -1.30 -8.17 -21.00
N VAL A 340 -1.72 -8.96 -20.01
CA VAL A 340 -2.12 -10.37 -20.21
C VAL A 340 -3.46 -10.49 -20.94
N ALA A 341 -3.51 -11.31 -21.99
CA ALA A 341 -4.76 -11.79 -22.58
C ALA A 341 -5.06 -13.21 -22.06
N TYR A 342 -5.95 -13.29 -21.07
CA TYR A 342 -6.24 -14.52 -20.34
C TYR A 342 -6.88 -15.58 -21.28
N PRO A 343 -6.38 -16.82 -21.34
CA PRO A 343 -6.97 -17.84 -22.22
C PRO A 343 -8.29 -18.36 -21.63
N ALA A 344 -9.36 -18.42 -22.43
CA ALA A 344 -10.67 -18.87 -21.96
C ALA A 344 -10.67 -20.32 -21.43
N ASP A 345 -9.83 -21.19 -22.00
CA ASP A 345 -9.71 -22.60 -21.61
C ASP A 345 -8.75 -22.83 -20.41
N LEU A 346 -8.24 -21.78 -19.76
CA LEU A 346 -7.23 -21.91 -18.71
C LEU A 346 -7.87 -21.97 -17.31
N GLU A 347 -7.96 -23.18 -16.77
CA GLU A 347 -8.17 -23.38 -15.33
C GLU A 347 -6.87 -23.07 -14.58
N VAL A 348 -6.88 -21.97 -13.82
CA VAL A 348 -5.78 -21.55 -12.94
C VAL A 348 -6.12 -21.97 -11.52
N ALA A 349 -5.13 -22.53 -10.80
CA ALA A 349 -5.30 -22.91 -9.40
C ALA A 349 -5.49 -21.67 -8.49
N PRO A 350 -6.17 -21.79 -7.33
CA PRO A 350 -6.21 -20.73 -6.33
C PRO A 350 -4.80 -20.28 -5.91
N ILE A 351 -4.64 -18.99 -5.61
CA ILE A 351 -3.36 -18.39 -5.16
C ILE A 351 -2.23 -18.58 -6.20
N ALA A 352 -2.57 -18.50 -7.48
CA ALA A 352 -1.61 -18.46 -8.59
C ALA A 352 -1.69 -17.13 -9.35
N ALA A 353 -0.59 -16.76 -10.01
CA ALA A 353 -0.51 -15.56 -10.82
C ALA A 353 -0.24 -15.88 -12.31
N VAL A 354 -0.91 -15.17 -13.23
CA VAL A 354 -0.70 -15.32 -14.68
C VAL A 354 0.09 -14.13 -15.21
N CYS A 355 1.19 -14.42 -15.91
CA CYS A 355 2.23 -13.47 -16.29
C CYS A 355 2.45 -13.43 -17.80
N SER A 356 2.65 -12.24 -18.36
CA SER A 356 3.10 -12.01 -19.75
C SER A 356 4.61 -12.16 -19.90
N SER A 357 5.38 -11.72 -18.90
CA SER A 357 6.83 -11.85 -18.82
C SER A 357 7.26 -12.91 -17.79
N ALA A 358 8.56 -13.17 -17.70
CA ALA A 358 9.12 -13.70 -16.46
C ALA A 358 8.98 -12.66 -15.31
N PRO A 359 9.05 -13.07 -14.03
CA PRO A 359 9.55 -12.18 -12.99
C PRO A 359 10.99 -11.72 -13.32
N HIS A 360 11.48 -10.68 -12.66
CA HIS A 360 12.86 -10.21 -12.81
C HIS A 360 13.86 -11.27 -12.29
N GLU A 361 15.07 -11.32 -12.88
CA GLU A 361 16.09 -12.35 -12.60
C GLU A 361 16.40 -12.47 -11.10
N ASP A 362 16.54 -11.33 -10.40
CA ASP A 362 16.66 -11.18 -8.93
C ASP A 362 15.64 -11.98 -8.09
N TYR A 363 14.55 -12.50 -8.69
CA TYR A 363 13.47 -13.23 -8.01
C TYR A 363 13.31 -14.70 -8.45
N GLU A 364 14.13 -15.22 -9.38
CA GLU A 364 14.00 -16.60 -9.87
C GLU A 364 14.19 -17.67 -8.79
N GLU A 365 14.99 -17.40 -7.76
CA GLU A 365 15.19 -18.34 -6.63
C GLU A 365 13.93 -18.49 -5.75
N VAL A 366 13.03 -17.50 -5.75
CA VAL A 366 11.86 -17.43 -4.85
C VAL A 366 10.53 -17.68 -5.58
N ILE A 367 10.48 -17.43 -6.89
CA ILE A 367 9.27 -17.47 -7.71
C ILE A 367 9.32 -18.62 -8.73
N LYS A 368 8.63 -19.72 -8.42
CA LYS A 368 8.44 -20.83 -9.37
C LYS A 368 7.51 -20.41 -10.51
N CYS A 369 7.95 -20.67 -11.73
CA CYS A 369 7.31 -20.24 -12.97
C CYS A 369 7.17 -21.42 -13.94
N GLU A 370 5.94 -21.84 -14.23
CA GLU A 370 5.63 -22.89 -15.21
C GLU A 370 5.15 -22.25 -16.54
N PRO A 371 5.78 -22.57 -17.69
CA PRO A 371 5.37 -22.03 -18.98
C PRO A 371 4.11 -22.73 -19.53
N VAL A 372 3.10 -21.95 -19.90
CA VAL A 372 1.82 -22.46 -20.43
C VAL A 372 1.44 -21.69 -21.69
N LYS A 373 1.67 -22.34 -22.85
CA LYS A 373 1.58 -21.72 -24.19
C LYS A 373 2.48 -20.47 -24.26
N ASP A 374 1.93 -19.31 -24.61
CA ASP A 374 2.64 -18.03 -24.69
C ASP A 374 2.76 -17.31 -23.33
N TRP A 375 2.16 -17.86 -22.26
CA TRP A 375 2.06 -17.25 -20.94
C TRP A 375 2.87 -18.01 -19.89
N LYS A 376 3.03 -17.42 -18.71
CA LYS A 376 3.71 -18.04 -17.56
C LYS A 376 2.77 -18.07 -16.36
N ILE A 377 2.61 -19.23 -15.74
CA ILE A 377 1.88 -19.37 -14.47
C ILE A 377 2.91 -19.40 -13.34
N VAL A 378 2.74 -18.52 -12.36
CA VAL A 378 3.50 -18.49 -11.12
C VAL A 378 2.65 -19.14 -10.02
N SER A 379 3.21 -20.15 -9.36
CA SER A 379 2.56 -20.88 -8.26
C SER A 379 3.52 -21.04 -7.07
N ARG A 380 2.97 -21.22 -5.86
CA ARG A 380 3.66 -20.86 -4.62
C ARG A 380 4.69 -21.89 -4.15
N THR A 381 5.91 -21.42 -3.85
CA THR A 381 6.64 -21.80 -2.62
C THR A 381 7.26 -20.60 -1.87
N GLY A 382 6.74 -19.38 -2.08
CA GLY A 382 7.31 -18.16 -1.47
C GLY A 382 6.36 -16.95 -1.50
N CYS A 383 6.47 -16.12 -2.52
CA CYS A 383 6.09 -14.69 -2.45
C CYS A 383 4.59 -14.32 -2.46
N LEU A 384 3.67 -15.19 -2.89
CA LEU A 384 2.24 -14.88 -2.85
C LEU A 384 1.67 -15.16 -1.44
N ASN A 385 1.90 -14.22 -0.52
CA ASN A 385 1.26 -14.19 0.79
C ASN A 385 -0.14 -13.58 0.68
N PHE A 386 -1.08 -14.42 0.27
CA PHE A 386 -2.43 -14.36 0.83
C PHE A 386 -2.42 -15.18 2.13
N TYR A 387 -2.99 -14.63 3.20
CA TYR A 387 -3.05 -15.35 4.48
C TYR A 387 -4.27 -16.28 4.52
N GLU A 388 -4.03 -17.57 4.76
CA GLU A 388 -5.09 -18.52 5.13
C GLU A 388 -5.67 -18.11 6.49
N SER A 389 -6.99 -18.22 6.63
CA SER A 389 -7.81 -17.67 7.73
C SER A 389 -8.05 -18.65 8.88
#